data_AF-A0A1H7RVP5-F1
#
_entry.id   AF-A0A1H7RVP5-F1
#
_cell.length_a   1.000
_cell.length_b   1.000
_cell.length_c   1.000
_cell.angle_alpha   90.00
_cell.angle_beta   90.00
_cell.angle_gamma   90.00
#
_symmetry.space_group_name_H-M   'P 1'
#
loop_
_entity.id
_entity.type
_entity.pdbx_description
1 polymer ?
#
loop_
_entity_poly.entity_id
_entity_poly.type
_entity_poly.pdbx_seq_one_letter_code
_entity_poly.pdbx_strand_id
1 'polypeptide(L)'
;MRHSPGPAAVVVHSQHKREWFFRNLVWPDDVLVAKEVHHDSPALDLLYSGTYGDKTRDIKEPGYRWIFGGNSHSLEVRVQSIKRYDDQILSLVRICK
;
A
#
# COMPACT_ATOMS: atom_id res chain seq x y z
N MET A 1 1.20 9.28 11.36
CA MET A 1 1.82 8.01 10.88
C MET A 1 2.97 7.52 11.77
N ARG A 2 3.97 8.37 12.09
CA ARG A 2 5.13 7.98 12.93
C ARG A 2 4.75 7.38 14.30
N HIS A 3 3.63 7.83 14.88
CA HIS A 3 3.08 7.36 16.16
C HIS A 3 1.83 6.46 15.99
N SER A 4 1.59 5.88 14.81
CA SER A 4 0.51 4.90 14.65
C SER A 4 0.74 3.71 15.58
N PRO A 5 -0.27 3.27 16.37
CA PRO A 5 -0.10 2.18 17.34
C PRO A 5 0.11 0.81 16.68
N GLY A 6 -0.20 0.66 15.39
CA GLY A 6 0.05 -0.55 14.61
C GLY A 6 1.04 -0.34 13.46
N PRO A 7 1.60 -1.44 12.89
CA PRO A 7 2.49 -1.39 11.74
C PRO A 7 1.83 -0.66 10.55
N ALA A 8 2.49 0.40 10.07
CA ALA A 8 1.97 1.20 8.96
C ALA A 8 3.09 1.65 8.01
N ALA A 9 2.78 1.64 6.73
CA ALA A 9 3.61 2.15 5.65
C ALA A 9 2.81 3.11 4.76
N VAL A 10 3.50 4.12 4.23
CA VAL A 10 3.02 4.98 3.15
C VAL A 10 3.91 4.65 1.97
N VAL A 11 3.28 4.36 0.85
CA VAL A 11 3.99 3.96 -0.36
C VAL A 11 3.45 4.72 -1.55
N VAL A 12 4.36 5.10 -2.44
CA VAL A 12 4.01 5.67 -3.73
C VAL A 12 4.40 4.70 -4.83
N HIS A 13 3.44 4.39 -5.68
CA HIS A 13 3.62 3.57 -6.88
C HIS A 13 3.29 4.38 -8.12
N SER A 14 4.11 4.22 -9.15
CA SER A 14 3.79 4.51 -10.54
C SER A 14 3.40 3.19 -11.24
N GLN A 15 3.05 3.27 -12.53
CA GLN A 15 2.62 2.11 -13.32
C GLN A 15 3.63 0.94 -13.38
N HIS A 16 4.91 1.19 -13.11
CA HIS A 16 5.97 0.20 -13.29
C HIS A 16 6.79 -0.08 -12.04
N LYS A 17 6.63 0.72 -10.98
CA LYS A 17 7.48 0.60 -9.79
C LYS A 17 6.94 1.36 -8.60
N ARG A 18 7.50 1.03 -7.44
CA ARG A 18 7.45 1.80 -6.22
C ARG A 18 8.49 2.92 -6.31
N GLU A 19 8.04 4.16 -6.30
CA GLU A 19 8.90 5.33 -6.34
C GLU A 19 9.63 5.52 -5.01
N TRP A 20 8.86 5.50 -3.92
CA TRP A 20 9.38 5.59 -2.57
C TRP A 20 8.38 5.03 -1.57
N PHE A 21 8.85 4.80 -0.34
CA PHE A 21 8.01 4.40 0.77
C PHE A 21 8.59 4.89 2.08
N PHE A 22 7.74 4.99 3.08
CA PHE A 22 8.12 5.27 4.46
C PHE A 22 7.38 4.28 5.36
N ARG A 23 8.05 3.80 6.42
CA ARG A 23 7.50 2.85 7.40
C ARG A 23 7.58 3.46 8.79
N ASN A 24 6.60 3.20 9.64
CA ASN A 24 6.71 3.60 11.04
C ASN A 24 7.64 2.67 11.83
N LEU A 25 7.95 3.06 13.07
CA LEU A 25 8.93 2.36 13.92
C LEU A 25 8.50 0.94 14.35
N VAL A 26 7.21 0.63 14.24
CA VAL A 26 6.65 -0.67 14.64
C VAL A 26 6.43 -1.59 13.44
N TRP A 27 6.92 -1.22 12.25
CA TRP A 27 6.88 -2.08 11.07
C TRP A 27 7.84 -3.28 11.22
N PRO A 28 7.42 -4.52 10.93
CA PRO A 28 8.29 -5.70 11.07
C PRO A 28 9.50 -5.66 10.14
N ASP A 29 10.68 -6.02 10.66
CA ASP A 29 11.94 -5.96 9.91
C ASP A 29 12.02 -6.96 8.76
N ASP A 30 11.31 -8.10 8.88
CA ASP A 30 11.24 -9.18 7.89
C ASP A 30 10.16 -8.94 6.81
N VAL A 31 9.41 -7.83 6.91
CA VAL A 31 8.33 -7.48 5.98
C VAL A 31 8.73 -6.28 5.11
N LEU A 32 8.68 -6.49 3.79
CA LEU A 32 8.96 -5.48 2.77
C LEU A 32 7.66 -5.02 2.11
N VAL A 33 7.57 -3.74 1.76
CA VAL A 33 6.45 -3.22 0.97
C VAL A 33 6.56 -3.71 -0.48
N ALA A 34 5.44 -3.92 -1.17
CA ALA A 34 5.43 -4.37 -2.55
C ALA A 34 6.11 -3.38 -3.51
N LYS A 35 6.82 -3.91 -4.51
CA LYS A 35 7.50 -3.11 -5.54
C LYS A 35 6.55 -2.56 -6.59
N GLU A 36 5.41 -3.19 -6.79
CA GLU A 36 4.40 -2.82 -7.78
C GLU A 36 3.02 -3.01 -7.17
N VAL A 37 2.01 -2.40 -7.78
CA VAL A 37 0.61 -2.60 -7.37
C VAL A 37 0.14 -3.94 -7.90
N HIS A 38 -0.44 -4.77 -7.03
CA HIS A 38 -0.99 -6.05 -7.45
C HIS A 38 -2.20 -5.86 -8.38
N HIS A 39 -2.30 -6.67 -9.43
CA HIS A 39 -3.34 -6.54 -10.46
C HIS A 39 -4.78 -6.66 -9.92
N ASP A 40 -4.99 -7.50 -8.91
CA ASP A 40 -6.31 -7.62 -8.25
C ASP A 40 -6.61 -6.55 -7.19
N SER A 41 -5.72 -5.57 -6.97
CA SER A 41 -6.00 -4.49 -6.02
C SER A 41 -6.81 -3.38 -6.71
N PRO A 42 -7.85 -2.82 -6.05
CA PRO A 42 -8.55 -1.62 -6.55
C PRO A 42 -7.63 -0.41 -6.75
N ALA A 43 -6.45 -0.44 -6.12
CA ALA A 43 -5.42 0.55 -6.33
C ALA A 43 -4.86 0.54 -7.77
N LEU A 44 -4.89 -0.61 -8.47
CA LEU A 44 -4.45 -0.71 -9.86
C LEU A 44 -5.41 0.04 -10.78
N ASP A 45 -6.72 -0.17 -10.62
CA ASP A 45 -7.73 0.56 -11.38
C ASP A 45 -7.60 2.06 -11.15
N LEU A 46 -7.39 2.48 -9.89
CA LEU A 46 -7.11 3.87 -9.55
C LEU A 46 -5.84 4.37 -10.26
N LEU A 47 -4.77 3.58 -10.30
CA LEU A 47 -3.50 3.95 -10.91
C LEU A 47 -3.62 4.21 -12.42
N TYR A 48 -4.42 3.43 -13.15
CA TYR A 48 -4.55 3.57 -14.61
C TYR A 48 -5.71 4.45 -15.06
N SER A 49 -6.83 4.46 -14.32
CA SER A 49 -8.08 5.11 -14.76
C SER A 49 -8.56 6.24 -13.85
N GLY A 50 -7.97 6.38 -12.67
CA GLY A 50 -8.34 7.42 -11.71
C GLY A 50 -7.90 8.81 -12.14
N THR A 51 -8.70 9.81 -11.76
CA THR A 51 -8.37 11.24 -11.90
C THR A 51 -7.68 11.75 -10.63
N TYR A 52 -6.89 12.82 -10.74
CA TYR A 52 -6.22 13.42 -9.60
C TYR A 52 -7.17 13.67 -8.41
N GLY A 53 -6.77 13.18 -7.23
CA GLY A 53 -7.56 13.31 -6.00
C GLY A 53 -8.59 12.20 -5.78
N ASP A 54 -8.87 11.36 -6.78
CA ASP A 54 -9.68 10.16 -6.60
C ASP A 54 -9.05 9.23 -5.56
N LYS A 55 -9.90 8.53 -4.82
CA LYS A 55 -9.46 7.67 -3.72
C LYS A 55 -10.22 6.35 -3.69
N THR A 56 -9.52 5.28 -3.33
CA THR A 56 -10.20 4.04 -2.96
C THR A 56 -10.87 4.18 -1.60
N ARG A 57 -11.81 3.28 -1.32
CA ARG A 57 -12.31 3.08 0.05
C ARG A 57 -11.19 2.51 0.92
N ASP A 58 -11.25 2.80 2.22
CA ASP A 58 -10.37 2.18 3.21
C ASP A 58 -10.84 0.74 3.50
N ILE A 59 -10.22 -0.25 2.86
CA ILE A 59 -10.67 -1.64 2.86
C ILE A 59 -9.59 -2.60 3.34
N LYS A 60 -9.99 -3.82 3.73
CA LYS A 60 -9.05 -4.91 3.96
C LYS A 60 -8.69 -5.57 2.63
N GLU A 61 -7.42 -5.91 2.48
CA GLU A 61 -6.89 -6.70 1.38
C GLU A 61 -5.95 -7.80 1.92
N PRO A 62 -5.78 -8.91 1.19
CA PRO A 62 -4.77 -9.90 1.50
C PRO A 62 -3.36 -9.29 1.54
N GLY A 63 -2.56 -9.66 2.54
CA GLY A 63 -1.23 -9.12 2.77
C GLY A 63 -0.28 -9.30 1.58
N TYR A 64 -0.32 -10.48 0.93
CA TYR A 64 0.54 -10.79 -0.23
C TYR A 64 0.41 -9.80 -1.41
N ARG A 65 -0.65 -8.99 -1.47
CA ARG A 65 -0.83 -7.94 -2.49
C ARG A 65 0.02 -6.70 -2.25
N TRP A 66 0.36 -6.44 -0.99
CA TRP A 66 0.97 -5.17 -0.55
C TRP A 66 2.31 -5.35 0.16
N ILE A 67 2.60 -6.56 0.65
CA ILE A 67 3.81 -6.88 1.40
C ILE A 67 4.41 -8.22 0.99
N PHE A 68 5.73 -8.32 1.10
CA PHE A 68 6.54 -9.52 0.88
C PHE A 68 7.37 -9.84 2.11
N GLY A 69 7.80 -11.09 2.25
CA GLY A 69 8.54 -11.54 3.43
C GLY A 69 7.63 -11.81 4.64
N GLY A 70 8.21 -12.40 5.68
CA GLY A 70 7.46 -12.95 6.81
C GLY A 70 6.37 -13.93 6.37
N ASN A 71 5.27 -13.99 7.12
CA ASN A 71 4.08 -14.78 6.80
C ASN A 71 3.04 -13.96 6.00
N SER A 72 3.46 -13.23 4.95
CA SER A 72 2.61 -12.28 4.21
C SER A 72 1.28 -12.87 3.70
N HIS A 73 1.25 -14.17 3.40
CA HIS A 73 0.06 -14.89 2.96
C HIS A 73 -0.99 -15.09 4.05
N SER A 74 -0.59 -15.11 5.32
CA SER A 74 -1.52 -15.22 6.46
C SER A 74 -1.95 -13.87 7.02
N LEU A 75 -1.38 -12.77 6.51
CA LEU A 75 -1.65 -11.42 7.00
C LEU A 75 -2.76 -10.76 6.20
N GLU A 76 -3.53 -9.92 6.88
CA GLU A 76 -4.40 -8.94 6.24
C GLU A 76 -3.79 -7.55 6.37
N VAL A 77 -3.99 -6.71 5.36
CA VAL A 77 -3.65 -5.29 5.42
C VAL A 77 -4.92 -4.46 5.22
N ARG A 78 -4.99 -3.31 5.87
CA ARG A 78 -5.99 -2.29 5.60
C ARG A 78 -5.36 -1.17 4.78
N VAL A 79 -5.93 -0.90 3.61
CA VAL A 79 -5.34 -0.02 2.60
C VAL A 79 -6.35 1.02 2.11
N GLN A 80 -5.83 2.25 1.96
CA GLN A 80 -6.49 3.31 1.22
C GLN A 80 -5.48 3.96 0.28
N SER A 81 -5.87 4.18 -0.97
CA SER A 81 -5.05 4.78 -2.03
C SER A 81 -5.67 6.08 -2.52
N ILE A 82 -4.83 7.02 -2.94
CA ILE A 82 -5.22 8.31 -3.52
C ILE A 82 -4.41 8.54 -4.80
N LYS A 83 -5.08 8.89 -5.90
CA LYS A 83 -4.43 9.24 -7.17
C LYS A 83 -3.74 10.58 -7.02
N ARG A 84 -2.46 10.61 -7.41
CA ARG A 84 -1.63 11.80 -7.47
C ARG A 84 -1.46 12.27 -8.91
N TYR A 85 -0.81 13.40 -9.09
CA TYR A 85 -0.28 13.82 -10.38
C TYR A 85 0.75 12.78 -10.90
N ASP A 86 1.07 12.83 -12.19
CA ASP A 86 2.12 12.01 -12.83
C ASP A 86 1.87 10.50 -12.81
N ASP A 87 0.62 10.07 -12.95
CA ASP A 87 0.25 8.65 -13.00
C ASP A 87 0.77 7.81 -11.83
N GLN A 88 0.69 8.40 -10.64
CA GLN A 88 1.06 7.78 -9.39
C GLN A 88 -0.13 7.63 -8.46
N ILE A 89 -0.04 6.68 -7.54
CA ILE A 89 -0.91 6.58 -6.37
C ILE A 89 -0.08 6.68 -5.09
N LEU A 90 -0.67 7.26 -4.05
CA LEU A 90 -0.17 7.16 -2.68
C LEU A 90 -1.09 6.29 -1.87
N SER A 91 -0.53 5.27 -1.24
CA SER A 91 -1.28 4.28 -0.47
C SER A 91 -0.82 4.27 0.98
N LEU A 92 -1.79 4.25 1.89
CA LEU A 92 -1.58 4.01 3.32
C LEU A 92 -1.87 2.53 3.61
N VAL A 93 -0.83 1.75 3.85
CA VAL A 93 -0.91 0.31 4.15
C VAL A 93 -0.73 0.10 5.65
N ARG A 94 -1.68 -0.57 6.31
CA ARG A 94 -1.62 -0.90 7.75
C ARG A 94 -1.77 -2.40 7.92
N ILE A 95 -0.84 -3.06 8.59
CA ILE A 95 -0.97 -4.50 8.88
C ILE A 95 -2.05 -4.67 9.96
N CYS A 96 -3.05 -5.51 9.70
CA CYS A 96 -4.06 -5.85 10.67
C CYS A 96 -3.46 -6.83 11.71
N LYS A 97 -3.85 -6.66 12.98
CA LYS A 97 -3.61 -7.67 14.02
C LYS A 97 -4.63 -8.80 13.89
#